data_AF-A0A3S2VYU2-F1
#
_entry.id   AF-A0A3S2VYU2-F1
#
_cell.length_a   1.000
_cell.length_b   1.000
_cell.length_c   1.000
_cell.angle_alpha   90.00
_cell.angle_beta   90.00
_cell.angle_gamma   90.00
#
_symmetry.space_group_name_H-M   'P 1'
#
loop_
_entity.id
_entity.type
_entity.pdbx_description
1 polymer ?
#
loop_
_entity_poly.entity_id
_entity_poly.type
_entity_poly.pdbx_seq_one_letter_code
_entity_poly.pdbx_strand_id
1 'polypeptide(L)'
;MTAHAARTDRVDAGYLGLARDFPYQVEAPPKKPGKDATPEELSVWEEARRQQSSERIGVVHGNAEHKQWRPLQRWMGRRDYYDETHSAIAGLVSDRAAER
;
A
#
# COMPACT_ATOMS: atom_id res chain seq x y z
N MET A 1 3.68 -15.09 29.35
CA MET A 1 4.04 -14.76 27.94
C MET A 1 2.77 -14.80 27.13
N THR A 2 2.21 -13.65 26.77
CA THR A 2 0.98 -13.57 25.98
C THR A 2 1.32 -13.97 24.54
N ALA A 3 0.70 -15.02 24.03
CA ALA A 3 0.79 -15.36 22.62
C ALA A 3 0.12 -14.22 21.82
N HIS A 4 0.91 -13.39 21.14
CA HIS A 4 0.34 -12.57 20.08
C HIS A 4 -0.15 -13.53 19.01
N ALA A 5 -1.46 -13.53 18.76
CA ALA A 5 -2.03 -14.19 17.59
C ALA A 5 -1.20 -13.76 16.37
N ALA A 6 -0.77 -14.73 15.56
CA ALA A 6 -0.06 -14.46 14.32
C ALA A 6 -0.99 -13.61 13.43
N ARG A 7 -0.85 -12.28 13.50
CA ARG A 7 -1.62 -11.36 12.71
C ARG A 7 -0.90 -11.18 11.40
N THR A 8 -1.48 -11.70 10.33
CA THR A 8 -0.99 -11.43 8.98
C THR A 8 -1.41 -10.01 8.60
N ASP A 9 -0.44 -9.14 8.32
CA ASP A 9 -0.72 -7.78 7.90
C ASP A 9 -1.14 -7.78 6.41
N ARG A 10 -2.29 -7.17 6.13
CA ARG A 10 -2.81 -7.07 4.76
C ARG A 10 -2.25 -5.85 4.04
N VAL A 11 -1.68 -6.07 2.86
CA VAL A 11 -0.98 -5.05 2.06
C VAL A 11 -1.67 -4.81 0.72
N ASP A 12 -1.19 -3.86 -0.08
CA ASP A 12 -1.79 -3.55 -1.41
C ASP A 12 -1.21 -4.45 -2.50
N ALA A 13 -1.84 -4.49 -3.69
CA ALA A 13 -1.31 -5.16 -4.87
C ALA A 13 0.13 -4.71 -5.21
N GLY A 14 0.51 -3.47 -4.89
CA GLY A 14 1.90 -2.99 -5.03
C GLY A 14 2.93 -3.76 -4.19
N TYR A 15 2.51 -4.49 -3.15
CA TYR A 15 3.36 -5.23 -2.22
C TYR A 15 3.31 -6.75 -2.45
N LEU A 16 2.88 -7.21 -3.63
CA LEU A 16 2.91 -8.63 -3.97
C LEU A 16 4.30 -9.27 -3.78
N GLY A 17 5.39 -8.51 -4.00
CA GLY A 17 6.75 -8.97 -3.71
C GLY A 17 7.00 -9.21 -2.22
N LEU A 18 6.50 -8.32 -1.36
CA LEU A 18 6.61 -8.46 0.10
C LEU A 18 5.80 -9.65 0.60
N ALA A 19 4.59 -9.87 0.09
CA ALA A 19 3.79 -11.05 0.42
C ALA A 19 4.45 -12.37 -0.01
N ARG A 20 5.15 -12.37 -1.16
CA ARG A 20 5.94 -13.52 -1.61
C ARG A 20 7.10 -13.82 -0.66
N ASP A 21 7.80 -12.78 -0.20
CA ASP A 21 9.00 -12.93 0.61
C ASP A 21 8.65 -13.24 2.08
N PHE A 22 7.44 -12.87 2.54
CA PHE A 22 6.95 -13.07 3.90
C PHE A 22 5.52 -13.66 3.97
N PRO A 23 5.27 -14.87 3.43
CA PRO A 23 3.92 -15.40 3.20
C PRO A 23 3.12 -15.70 4.48
N TYR A 24 3.79 -15.84 5.62
CA TYR A 24 3.14 -16.07 6.92
C TYR A 24 2.86 -14.78 7.70
N GLN A 25 3.43 -13.66 7.25
CA GLN A 25 3.35 -12.37 7.94
C GLN A 25 2.59 -11.33 7.12
N VAL A 26 2.57 -11.46 5.79
CA VAL A 26 1.99 -10.48 4.87
C VAL A 26 1.06 -11.15 3.87
N GLU A 27 -0.15 -10.60 3.74
CA GLU A 27 -1.17 -11.05 2.78
C GLU A 27 -1.48 -9.92 1.79
N ALA A 28 -1.26 -10.16 0.49
CA ALA A 28 -1.59 -9.22 -0.58
C ALA A 28 -2.89 -9.66 -1.30
N PRO A 29 -3.54 -8.77 -2.08
CA PRO A 29 -4.68 -9.16 -2.89
C PRO A 29 -4.25 -10.20 -3.94
N PRO A 30 -5.20 -11.00 -4.46
CA PRO A 30 -4.89 -11.94 -5.51
C PRO A 30 -4.21 -11.24 -6.70
N LYS A 31 -3.22 -11.92 -7.28
CA LYS A 31 -2.51 -11.42 -8.45
C LYS A 31 -3.49 -11.23 -9.62
N LYS A 32 -3.34 -10.13 -10.36
CA LYS A 32 -4.15 -9.89 -11.56
C LYS A 32 -4.01 -11.07 -12.54
N PRO A 33 -5.13 -11.62 -13.05
CA PRO A 33 -5.12 -12.65 -14.08
C PRO A 33 -4.36 -12.21 -15.35
N GLY A 34 -3.93 -13.19 -16.13
CA GLY A 34 -3.25 -12.98 -17.41
C GLY A 34 -4.16 -12.36 -18.48
N LYS A 35 -3.59 -12.06 -19.65
CA LYS A 35 -4.34 -11.45 -20.77
C LYS A 35 -5.41 -12.37 -21.36
N ASP A 36 -5.24 -13.67 -21.19
CA ASP A 36 -6.13 -14.71 -21.72
C ASP A 36 -7.23 -15.10 -20.71
N ALA A 37 -7.33 -14.37 -19.59
CA ALA A 37 -8.36 -14.61 -18.60
C ALA A 37 -9.75 -14.29 -19.16
N THR A 38 -10.69 -15.16 -18.84
CA THR A 38 -12.09 -14.96 -19.15
C THR A 38 -12.65 -13.74 -18.42
N PRO A 39 -13.74 -13.13 -18.93
CA PRO A 39 -14.40 -12.02 -18.23
C PRO A 39 -14.86 -12.38 -16.81
N GLU A 40 -15.24 -13.64 -16.59
CA GLU A 40 -15.64 -14.16 -15.28
C GLU A 40 -14.47 -14.17 -14.29
N GLU A 41 -13.30 -14.69 -14.71
CA GLU A 41 -12.08 -14.68 -13.89
C GLU A 41 -11.63 -13.26 -13.53
N LEU A 42 -11.77 -12.31 -14.48
CA LEU A 42 -11.51 -10.90 -14.21
C LEU A 42 -12.48 -10.33 -13.18
N SER A 43 -13.78 -10.59 -13.32
CA SER A 43 -14.80 -10.10 -12.38
C SER A 43 -14.57 -10.62 -10.96
N VAL A 44 -14.30 -11.92 -10.81
CA VAL A 44 -13.98 -12.54 -9.51
C VAL A 44 -12.73 -11.91 -8.90
N TRP A 45 -11.68 -11.67 -9.70
CA TRP A 45 -10.49 -10.99 -9.23
C TRP A 45 -10.76 -9.54 -8.78
N GLU A 46 -11.56 -8.78 -9.54
CA GLU A 46 -11.90 -7.40 -9.22
C GLU A 46 -12.69 -7.29 -7.92
N GLU A 47 -13.66 -8.18 -7.71
CA GLU A 47 -14.45 -8.25 -6.48
C GLU A 47 -13.56 -8.58 -5.27
N ALA A 48 -12.71 -9.61 -5.38
CA ALA A 48 -11.81 -10.01 -4.31
C ALA A 48 -10.80 -8.90 -3.97
N ARG A 49 -10.21 -8.25 -4.99
CA ARG A 49 -9.31 -7.10 -4.79
C ARG A 49 -10.04 -5.94 -4.12
N ARG A 50 -11.26 -5.63 -4.56
CA ARG A 50 -12.05 -4.51 -4.04
C ARG A 50 -12.45 -4.76 -2.59
N GLN A 51 -12.88 -5.97 -2.24
CA GLN A 51 -13.23 -6.35 -0.88
C GLN A 51 -12.04 -6.13 0.07
N GLN A 52 -10.88 -6.68 -0.28
CA GLN A 52 -9.68 -6.52 0.55
C GLN A 52 -9.21 -5.06 0.65
N SER A 53 -9.32 -4.28 -0.43
CA SER A 53 -8.98 -2.84 -0.40
C SER A 53 -9.96 -2.00 0.41
N SER A 54 -11.24 -2.40 0.48
CA SER A 54 -12.31 -1.69 1.20
C SER A 54 -12.25 -1.94 2.72
N GLU A 55 -11.74 -3.09 3.14
CA GLU A 55 -11.52 -3.43 4.55
C GLU A 55 -10.39 -2.62 5.20
N ARG A 56 -9.63 -1.83 4.41
CA ARG A 56 -8.48 -1.08 4.90
C ARG A 56 -8.86 0.34 5.31
N ILE A 57 -8.70 0.63 6.59
CA ILE A 57 -8.53 2.00 7.08
C ILE A 57 -7.12 2.46 6.66
N GLY A 58 -7.04 3.56 5.93
CA GLY A 58 -5.89 3.96 5.13
C GLY A 58 -4.60 4.24 5.91
N VAL A 59 -3.68 3.27 5.91
CA VAL A 59 -2.25 3.57 5.95
C VAL A 59 -1.76 3.62 4.50
N VAL A 60 -1.80 4.82 3.93
CA VAL A 60 -1.13 5.11 2.66
C VAL A 60 0.35 5.24 2.96
N HIS A 61 1.10 4.13 2.89
CA HIS A 61 2.53 4.27 2.61
C HIS A 61 2.65 4.71 1.16
N GLY A 62 2.74 6.03 0.96
CA GLY A 62 3.19 6.58 -0.30
C GLY A 62 4.60 6.05 -0.53
N ASN A 63 4.78 5.25 -1.57
CA ASN A 63 6.11 4.89 -2.03
C ASN A 63 6.82 6.20 -2.38
N ALA A 64 7.67 6.69 -1.47
CA ALA A 64 8.31 8.00 -1.55
C ALA A 64 9.40 8.08 -2.62
N GLU A 65 9.49 7.11 -3.53
CA GLU A 65 10.37 7.19 -4.68
C GLU A 65 9.99 8.41 -5.53
N HIS A 66 10.95 9.32 -5.72
CA HIS A 66 10.82 10.60 -6.44
C HIS A 66 10.03 10.50 -7.77
N LYS A 67 10.06 9.36 -8.46
CA LYS A 67 9.36 9.13 -9.74
C LYS A 67 7.89 8.67 -9.61
N GLN A 68 7.43 8.30 -8.41
CA GLN A 68 6.09 7.80 -8.12
C GLN A 68 5.19 8.86 -7.45
N TRP A 69 5.70 10.09 -7.27
CA TRP A 69 4.92 11.25 -6.85
C TRP A 69 3.99 11.68 -7.99
N ARG A 70 2.90 10.94 -8.21
CA ARG A 70 1.65 11.63 -8.53
C ARG A 70 1.47 12.60 -7.36
N PRO A 71 1.32 13.92 -7.59
CA PRO A 71 1.17 14.87 -6.48
C PRO A 71 0.12 14.31 -5.54
N LEU A 72 0.32 14.49 -4.23
CA LEU A 72 -0.69 14.25 -3.19
C LEU A 72 -1.95 15.06 -3.51
N GLN A 73 -2.70 14.68 -4.55
CA GLN A 73 -3.78 15.47 -5.13
C GLN A 73 -4.99 15.49 -4.20
N ARG A 74 -5.02 14.59 -3.21
CA ARG A 74 -6.05 14.54 -2.18
C ARG A 74 -5.42 14.27 -0.83
N TRP A 75 -4.81 15.29 -0.25
CA TRP A 75 -4.68 15.35 1.20
C TRP A 75 -6.09 15.41 1.81
N MET A 76 -6.54 14.31 2.39
CA MET A 76 -7.85 14.21 3.08
C MET A 76 -7.74 14.48 4.59
N GLY A 77 -6.54 14.84 5.08
CA GLY A 77 -6.31 15.21 6.48
C GLY A 77 -6.73 16.64 6.80
N ARG A 78 -6.74 17.01 8.09
CA ARG A 78 -7.07 18.37 8.54
C ARG A 78 -6.01 19.34 8.00
N ARG A 79 -6.45 20.43 7.36
CA ARG A 79 -5.57 21.36 6.63
C ARG A 79 -4.60 22.13 7.54
N ASP A 80 -4.95 22.28 8.81
CA ASP A 80 -4.15 22.99 9.82
C ASP A 80 -2.77 22.36 10.06
N TYR A 81 -2.60 21.06 9.74
CA TYR A 81 -1.33 20.35 9.88
C TYR A 81 -0.61 20.12 8.55
N TYR A 82 -1.11 20.67 7.45
CA TYR A 82 -0.57 20.40 6.12
C TYR A 82 0.89 20.84 6.00
N ASP A 83 1.23 22.04 6.46
CA ASP A 83 2.59 22.58 6.34
C ASP A 83 3.59 21.76 7.16
N GLU A 84 3.26 21.42 8.41
CA GLU A 84 4.09 20.58 9.28
C GLU A 84 4.28 19.18 8.68
N THR A 85 3.19 18.57 8.23
CA THR A 85 3.22 17.24 7.60
C THR A 85 4.04 17.26 6.30
N HIS A 86 3.88 18.31 5.48
CA HIS A 86 4.61 18.48 4.24
C HIS A 86 6.11 18.62 4.50
N SER A 87 6.51 19.49 5.45
CA SER A 87 7.91 19.68 5.82
C SER A 87 8.55 18.42 6.40
N ALA A 88 7.84 17.68 7.26
CA ALA A 88 8.34 16.43 7.83
C ALA A 88 8.59 15.36 6.74
N ILE A 89 7.65 15.21 5.80
CA ILE A 89 7.80 14.29 4.67
C ILE A 89 8.97 14.73 3.78
N ALA A 90 9.10 16.03 3.48
CA ALA A 90 10.19 16.56 2.67
C ALA A 90 11.57 16.27 3.31
N GLY A 91 11.71 16.47 4.62
CA GLY A 91 12.94 16.16 5.37
C GLY A 91 13.33 14.68 5.26
N LEU A 92 12.39 13.77 5.54
CA LEU A 92 12.62 12.33 5.44
C LEU A 92 13.05 11.88 4.04
N VAL A 93 12.52 12.52 2.99
CA VAL A 93 12.90 12.23 1.59
C VAL A 93 14.30 12.72 1.28
N SER A 94 14.64 13.93 1.73
CA SER A 94 15.97 14.51 1.58
C SER A 94 17.05 13.68 2.27
N ASP A 95 16.82 13.27 3.52
CA ASP A 95 17.76 12.44 4.29
C ASP A 95 18.04 11.12 3.57
N ARG A 96 16.98 10.42 3.14
CA ARG A 96 17.11 9.18 2.36
C ARG A 96 17.84 9.38 1.03
N ALA A 97 17.69 10.54 0.39
CA ALA A 97 18.40 10.84 -0.86
C ALA A 97 19.89 11.10 -0.62
N ALA A 98 20.26 11.65 0.53
CA ALA A 98 21.65 11.88 0.93
C ALA A 98 22.39 10.59 1.32
N GLU A 99 21.66 9.55 1.73
CA GLU A 99 22.19 8.21 2.05
C GLU A 99 22.48 7.32 0.82
N ARG A 100 22.20 7.80 -0.40
CA ARG A 100 22.45 7.08 -1.67
C ARG A 100 23.67 7.63 -2.40
#